data_AF-A0A7J7FFW2-F1
#
_entry.id   AF-A0A7J7FFW2-F1
#
_cell.length_a   1.000
_cell.length_b   1.000
_cell.length_c   1.000
_cell.angle_alpha   90.00
_cell.angle_beta   90.00
_cell.angle_gamma   90.00
#
_symmetry.space_group_name_H-M   'P 1'
#
loop_
_entity.id
_entity.type
_entity.pdbx_description
1 polymer ?
#
loop_
_entity_poly.entity_id
_entity_poly.type
_entity_poly.pdbx_seq_one_letter_code
_entity_poly.pdbx_strand_id
1 'polypeptide(L)'
;NIYFCCLANFPEQVVDNLPADVSAGIYYGWASAGSGDVYKMVVSIGWNPCYKNTKKSNETHIIHTFKENFYGEILHVAIVGYLRPEKNFDSL
;
A
#
# COMPACT_ATOMS: atom_id res chain seq x y z
N ASN A 1 -12.49 -3.61 -21.48
CA ASN A 1 -12.58 -2.83 -20.24
C ASN A 1 -11.59 -3.38 -19.25
N ILE A 2 -10.41 -2.77 -19.18
CA ILE A 2 -9.41 -3.14 -18.17
C ILE A 2 -9.86 -2.47 -16.88
N TYR A 3 -10.40 -3.26 -15.96
CA TYR A 3 -10.71 -2.82 -14.61
C TYR A 3 -9.38 -2.60 -13.89
N PHE A 4 -9.05 -1.35 -13.57
CA PHE A 4 -7.80 -1.02 -12.89
C PHE A 4 -7.85 -1.50 -11.43
N CYS A 5 -7.03 -2.50 -11.13
CA CYS A 5 -6.59 -2.85 -9.78
C CYS A 5 -5.50 -1.81 -9.43
N CYS A 6 -5.89 -0.66 -8.89
CA CYS A 6 -4.93 0.40 -8.61
C CYS A 6 -4.04 0.01 -7.43
N LEU A 7 -2.73 -0.01 -7.67
CA LEU A 7 -1.69 -0.10 -6.67
C LEU A 7 -1.10 1.30 -6.51
N ALA A 8 -1.22 1.86 -5.32
CA ALA A 8 -0.77 3.21 -5.00
C ALA A 8 0.51 3.16 -4.16
N ASN A 9 1.50 3.94 -4.57
CA ASN A 9 2.77 4.08 -3.86
C ASN A 9 2.75 5.38 -3.06
N PHE A 10 3.25 5.31 -1.83
CA PHE A 10 3.47 6.50 -1.03
C PHE A 10 4.86 7.11 -1.30
N PRO A 11 5.01 8.44 -1.20
CA PRO A 11 6.32 9.07 -1.22
C PRO A 11 7.15 8.58 -0.04
N GLU A 12 8.47 8.53 -0.25
CA GLU A 12 9.46 8.00 0.72
C GLU A 12 9.28 8.59 2.12
N GLN A 13 9.01 9.89 2.20
CA GLN A 13 8.80 10.61 3.45
C GLN A 13 7.69 10.00 4.33
N VAL A 14 6.63 9.46 3.74
CA VAL A 14 5.54 8.82 4.51
C VAL A 14 6.02 7.50 5.09
N VAL A 15 6.84 6.77 4.33
CA VAL A 15 7.35 5.46 4.71
C VAL A 15 8.43 5.56 5.79
N ASP A 16 9.27 6.60 5.73
CA ASP A 16 10.28 6.87 6.75
C ASP A 16 9.68 7.30 8.10
N ASN A 17 8.47 7.86 8.09
CA ASN A 17 7.73 8.23 9.29
C ASN A 17 6.93 7.06 9.89
N LEU A 18 7.01 5.85 9.32
CA LEU A 18 6.37 4.69 9.92
C LEU A 18 7.02 4.37 11.28
N PRO A 19 6.22 4.05 12.31
CA PRO A 19 6.73 3.59 13.58
C PRO A 19 7.69 2.40 13.43
N ALA A 20 8.74 2.36 14.25
CA ALA A 20 9.80 1.34 14.15
C ALA A 20 9.29 -0.10 14.40
N ASP A 21 8.19 -0.24 15.13
CA ASP A 21 7.48 -1.48 15.41
C ASP A 21 6.63 -2.00 14.24
N VAL A 22 6.44 -1.21 13.18
CA VAL A 22 5.81 -1.70 11.94
C VAL A 22 6.80 -2.58 11.18
N SER A 23 6.66 -3.90 11.36
CA SER A 23 7.45 -4.91 10.65
C SER A 23 7.12 -4.96 9.15
N ALA A 24 8.04 -5.51 8.35
CA ALA A 24 7.73 -5.82 6.96
C ALA A 24 6.67 -6.94 6.87
N GLY A 25 5.72 -6.80 5.96
CA GLY A 25 4.63 -7.76 5.76
C GLY A 25 3.39 -7.15 5.14
N ILE A 26 2.31 -7.94 5.18
CA ILE A 26 1.01 -7.60 4.60
C ILE A 26 0.08 -7.18 5.71
N TYR A 27 -0.59 -6.05 5.51
CA TYR A 27 -1.57 -5.47 6.43
C TYR A 27 -2.89 -5.22 5.69
N TYR A 28 -3.94 -4.95 6.46
CA TYR A 28 -5.25 -4.62 5.94
C TYR A 28 -5.86 -3.44 6.69
N GLY A 29 -6.83 -2.80 6.04
CA GLY A 29 -7.55 -1.68 6.63
C GLY A 29 -8.47 -0.99 5.65
N TRP A 30 -8.49 0.33 5.76
CA TRP A 30 -9.38 1.20 4.99
C TRP A 30 -8.58 2.28 4.25
N ALA A 31 -9.07 2.68 3.08
CA ALA A 31 -8.51 3.77 2.32
C ALA A 31 -9.58 4.59 1.59
N SER A 32 -9.28 5.86 1.33
CA SER A 32 -10.03 6.72 0.41
C SER A 32 -9.07 7.54 -0.45
N ALA A 33 -9.47 7.82 -1.69
CA ALA A 33 -8.72 8.68 -2.60
C ALA A 33 -9.43 10.04 -2.68
N GLY A 34 -8.72 11.12 -2.34
CA GLY A 34 -9.28 12.47 -2.28
C GLY A 34 -10.48 12.56 -1.34
N SER A 35 -11.57 13.18 -1.80
CA SER A 35 -12.86 13.26 -1.09
C SER A 35 -13.80 12.08 -1.39
N GLY A 36 -13.29 11.00 -1.99
CA GLY A 36 -14.07 9.82 -2.34
C GLY A 36 -14.48 8.95 -1.14
N ASP A 37 -15.30 7.94 -1.43
CA ASP A 37 -15.75 6.96 -0.43
C ASP A 37 -14.60 6.13 0.16
N VAL A 38 -14.88 5.55 1.33
CA VAL A 38 -13.94 4.68 2.04
C VAL A 38 -14.15 3.23 1.61
N TYR A 39 -13.06 2.58 1.24
CA TYR A 39 -13.02 1.19 0.78
C TYR A 39 -12.05 0.35 1.58
N LYS A 40 -12.27 -0.97 1.59
CA LYS A 40 -11.31 -1.93 2.14
C LYS A 40 -10.02 -1.88 1.31
N MET A 41 -8.88 -2.06 1.96
CA MET A 41 -7.58 -2.13 1.30
C MET A 41 -6.69 -3.18 1.94
N VAL A 42 -5.66 -3.58 1.19
CA VAL A 42 -4.49 -4.27 1.70
C VAL A 42 -3.26 -3.41 1.41
N VAL A 43 -2.26 -3.48 2.28
CA VAL A 43 -0.99 -2.78 2.08
C VAL A 43 0.17 -3.73 2.29
N SER A 44 1.10 -3.71 1.35
CA SER A 44 2.39 -4.38 1.47
C SER A 44 3.42 -3.36 1.95
N ILE A 45 4.05 -3.64 3.09
CA ILE A 45 5.16 -2.86 3.62
C ILE A 45 6.39 -3.75 3.54
N GLY A 46 7.34 -3.41 2.67
CA GLY A 46 8.52 -4.23 2.38
C GLY A 46 9.80 -3.44 2.39
N TRP A 47 10.92 -4.09 2.10
CA TRP A 47 12.21 -3.43 1.89
C TRP A 47 12.47 -3.20 0.41
N ASN A 48 12.91 -2.00 0.04
CA ASN A 48 13.16 -1.67 -1.35
C ASN A 48 14.57 -2.11 -1.81
N PRO A 49 14.69 -3.06 -2.76
CA PRO A 49 15.99 -3.56 -3.25
C PRO A 49 16.83 -2.49 -3.94
N CYS A 50 16.18 -1.54 -4.62
CA CYS A 50 16.85 -0.46 -5.35
C CYS A 50 17.64 0.48 -4.41
N TYR A 51 17.26 0.53 -3.13
CA TYR A 51 17.94 1.29 -2.08
C TYR A 51 18.77 0.41 -1.15
N LYS A 52 19.25 -0.75 -1.64
CA LYS A 52 20.04 -1.71 -0.85
C LYS A 52 19.31 -2.16 0.43
N ASN A 53 17.98 -2.24 0.40
CA ASN A 53 17.14 -2.59 1.56
C ASN A 53 17.33 -1.67 2.77
N THR A 54 17.78 -0.42 2.56
CA THR A 54 17.89 0.56 3.65
C THR A 54 16.59 1.34 3.87
N LYS A 55 15.68 1.32 2.90
CA LYS A 55 14.41 2.03 2.92
C LYS A 55 13.25 1.06 2.74
N LYS A 56 12.17 1.28 3.49
CA LYS A 56 10.94 0.53 3.30
C LYS A 56 10.19 1.06 2.07
N SER A 57 9.36 0.24 1.44
CA SER A 57 8.35 0.62 0.46
C SER A 57 6.96 0.35 1.02
N ASN A 58 5.97 1.08 0.52
CA ASN A 58 4.56 0.90 0.87
C ASN A 58 3.73 0.89 -0.41
N GLU A 59 3.11 -0.25 -0.67
CA GLU A 59 2.23 -0.47 -1.82
C GLU A 59 0.82 -0.77 -1.33
N THR A 60 -0.12 0.13 -1.59
CA THR A 60 -1.52 -0.01 -1.17
C THR A 60 -2.40 -0.44 -2.33
N HIS A 61 -3.16 -1.52 -2.13
CA HIS A 61 -4.19 -1.96 -3.06
C HIS A 61 -5.58 -1.78 -2.44
N ILE A 62 -6.39 -0.92 -3.07
CA ILE A 62 -7.77 -0.68 -2.66
C ILE A 62 -8.68 -1.73 -3.32
N ILE A 63 -9.50 -2.42 -2.53
CA ILE A 63 -10.47 -3.43 -2.98
C ILE A 63 -11.72 -2.70 -3.51
N HIS A 64 -11.52 -1.94 -4.58
CA HIS A 64 -12.55 -1.21 -5.29
C HIS A 64 -12.13 -1.03 -6.76
N THR A 65 -13.11 -1.04 -7.65
CA THR A 65 -12.89 -0.84 -9.07
C THR A 65 -13.12 0.62 -9.43
N PHE A 66 -12.03 1.36 -9.63
CA PHE A 66 -12.10 2.75 -10.09
C PHE A 66 -12.33 2.81 -11.60
N LYS A 67 -13.10 3.80 -12.05
CA LYS A 67 -13.33 4.06 -13.48
C LYS A 67 -12.13 4.75 -14.13
N GLU A 68 -11.38 5.52 -13.34
CA GLU A 68 -10.24 6.33 -13.77
C GLU A 68 -9.11 6.21 -12.74
N ASN A 69 -7.88 6.51 -13.17
CA ASN A 69 -6.75 6.56 -12.26
C ASN A 69 -6.82 7.82 -11.38
N PHE A 70 -6.31 7.73 -10.15
CA PHE A 70 -6.30 8.84 -9.17
C PHE A 70 -4.88 9.36 -8.89
N TYR A 71 -3.99 9.35 -9.89
CA TYR A 71 -2.64 9.91 -9.73
C TYR A 71 -2.72 11.40 -9.38
N GLY A 72 -1.98 11.82 -8.35
CA GLY A 72 -1.98 13.19 -7.85
C GLY A 72 -3.01 13.46 -6.74
N GLU A 73 -3.97 12.56 -6.53
CA GLU A 73 -4.90 12.63 -5.39
C GLU A 73 -4.20 12.24 -4.09
N ILE A 74 -4.69 12.80 -2.98
CA ILE A 74 -4.24 12.40 -1.64
C ILE A 74 -4.89 11.07 -1.31
N LEU A 75 -4.07 10.05 -1.07
CA LEU A 75 -4.52 8.76 -0.58
C LEU A 75 -4.52 8.75 0.95
N HIS A 76 -5.70 8.66 1.55
CA HIS A 76 -5.87 8.46 2.99
C HIS A 76 -5.89 6.96 3.30
N VAL A 77 -5.12 6.54 4.30
CA VAL A 77 -4.99 5.13 4.71
C VAL A 77 -5.10 5.00 6.22
N ALA A 78 -5.90 4.03 6.66
CA ALA A 78 -5.98 3.58 8.04
C ALA A 78 -5.68 2.08 8.11
N ILE A 79 -4.50 1.74 8.59
CA ILE A 79 -4.09 0.34 8.84
C ILE A 79 -4.70 -0.11 10.16
N VAL A 80 -5.44 -1.23 10.15
CA VAL A 80 -6.15 -1.73 11.35
C VAL A 80 -5.64 -3.09 11.82
N GLY A 81 -4.89 -3.81 11.00
CA GLY A 81 -4.37 -5.11 11.38
C GLY A 81 -3.28 -5.65 10.47
N TYR A 82 -2.48 -6.54 11.04
CA TYR A 82 -1.45 -7.32 10.35
C TYR A 82 -2.02 -8.66 9.89
N LEU A 83 -1.72 -9.05 8.65
CA LEU A 83 -2.19 -10.31 8.08
C LEU A 83 -1.12 -11.40 8.14
N ARG A 84 0.08 -11.11 7.62
CA ARG A 84 1.17 -12.11 7.51
C ARG A 84 2.51 -11.45 7.14
N PRO A 85 3.64 -12.15 7.37
CA PRO A 85 4.93 -11.68 6.87
C PRO A 85 5.02 -11.76 5.35
N GLU A 86 6.02 -11.07 4.79
CA GLU A 86 6.43 -11.24 3.40
C GLU A 86 6.78 -12.70 3.13
N LYS A 87 6.51 -13.15 1.90
CA LYS A 87 6.86 -14.50 1.44
C LYS A 87 7.49 -14.39 0.07
N ASN A 88 8.53 -15.19 -0.14
CA ASN A 88 9.03 -15.47 -1.48
C ASN A 88 8.04 -16.41 -2.18
N PHE A 89 7.79 -16.14 -3.46
CA PHE A 89 6.96 -16.97 -4.30
C PHE A 89 7.84 -17.55 -5.42
N ASP A 90 7.73 -18.86 -5.64
CA ASP A 90 8.52 -19.57 -6.66
C ASP A 90 7.95 -19.37 -8.08
N SER A 91 6.79 -18.73 -8.20
CA SER A 91 6.13 -18.41 -9.46
C SER A 91 5.26 -17.15 -9.33
N LEU A 92 4.87 -16.60 -10.49
CA LEU A 92 3.70 -15.72 -10.62
C LEU A 92 2.39 -16.49 -10.42
#